data_AF-A0A946TW55-F1
#
_entry.id   AF-A0A946TW55-F1
#
_cell.length_a   1.000
_cell.length_b   1.000
_cell.length_c   1.000
_cell.angle_alpha   90.00
_cell.angle_beta   90.00
_cell.angle_gamma   90.00
#
_symmetry.space_group_name_H-M   'P 1'
#
loop_
_entity.id
_entity.type
_entity.pdbx_description
1 polymer ?
#
loop_
_entity_poly.entity_id
_entity_poly.type
_entity_poly.pdbx_seq_one_letter_code
_entity_poly.pdbx_strand_id
1 'polypeptide(L)'
;IIGTEGSVVISEARPEVSIHYRDQPMAEFKNQRIADQNNYLLAENFARSIDGTEKPILDCIEARDICATVSAAIESSKVGEPVNVDNRKK
;
A
#
# COMPACT_ATOMS: atom_id res chain seq x y z
N ILE A 1 4.75 7.10 5.65
CA ILE A 1 3.36 7.62 5.66
C ILE A 1 3.23 8.62 6.81
N ILE A 2 2.68 9.81 6.56
CA ILE A 2 2.54 10.87 7.57
C ILE A 2 1.04 11.16 7.71
N GLY A 3 0.56 11.17 8.95
CA GLY A 3 -0.79 11.60 9.32
C GLY A 3 -0.75 12.80 10.27
N THR A 4 -1.92 13.30 10.66
CA THR A 4 -2.03 14.46 11.57
C THR A 4 -1.55 14.16 12.99
N GLU A 5 -1.65 12.90 13.42
CA GLU A 5 -1.34 12.46 14.79
C GLU A 5 -0.06 11.62 14.91
N GLY A 6 0.62 11.34 13.78
CA GLY A 6 1.80 10.49 13.80
C GLY A 6 2.31 10.13 12.42
N SER A 7 3.32 9.27 12.39
CA SER A 7 3.91 8.76 11.16
C SER A 7 4.25 7.28 11.27
N VAL A 8 4.25 6.62 10.13
CA VAL A 8 4.63 5.22 9.99
C VAL A 8 5.75 5.14 8.95
N VAL A 9 6.83 4.47 9.31
CA VAL A 9 7.95 4.17 8.40
C VAL A 9 7.88 2.70 8.06
N ILE A 10 7.70 2.41 6.76
CA ILE A 10 7.74 1.04 6.24
C ILE A 10 9.13 0.86 5.65
N SER A 11 9.90 -0.06 6.22
CA SER A 11 11.17 -0.49 5.63
C SER A 11 10.87 -1.72 4.77
N GLU A 12 11.22 -1.70 3.48
CA GLU A 12 11.10 -2.90 2.64
C GLU A 12 12.35 -3.78 2.73
N ALA A 13 13.52 -3.18 2.96
CA ALA A 13 14.80 -3.89 3.06
C ALA A 13 14.92 -4.80 4.29
N ARG A 14 14.07 -4.57 5.30
CA ARG A 14 13.84 -5.43 6.46
C ARG A 14 12.34 -5.50 6.62
N PRO A 15 11.72 -6.67 6.83
CA PRO A 15 10.27 -6.82 6.90
C PRO A 15 9.69 -6.22 8.19
N GLU A 16 9.89 -4.92 8.40
CA GLU A 16 9.62 -4.20 9.64
C GLU A 16 8.92 -2.88 9.36
N VAL A 17 8.00 -2.51 10.25
CA VAL A 17 7.31 -1.23 10.26
C VAL A 17 7.61 -0.52 11.57
N SER A 18 8.03 0.74 11.50
CA SER A 18 8.25 1.60 12.66
C SER A 18 7.10 2.57 12.85
N ILE A 19 6.52 2.63 14.04
CA ILE A 19 5.38 3.50 14.37
C ILE A 19 5.84 4.65 15.28
N HIS A 20 5.51 5.88 14.89
CA HIS A 20 5.84 7.11 15.60
C HIS A 20 4.58 7.94 15.88
N TYR A 21 4.43 8.41 17.11
CA TYR A 21 3.30 9.24 17.54
C TYR A 21 3.72 10.30 18.56
N ARG A 22 2.85 11.29 18.82
CA ARG A 22 3.13 12.38 19.76
C ARG A 22 3.32 11.85 21.18
N ASP A 23 4.31 12.40 21.89
CA ASP A 23 4.63 12.02 23.28
C ASP A 23 5.08 10.57 23.47
N GLN A 24 5.52 9.89 22.39
CA GLN A 24 6.03 8.53 22.46
C GLN A 24 7.26 8.44 23.40
N PRO A 25 7.25 7.55 24.41
CA PRO A 25 8.37 7.35 25.32
C PRO A 25 9.67 7.00 24.59
N MET A 26 10.80 7.57 25.05
CA MET A 26 12.10 7.33 24.43
C MET A 26 12.53 5.85 24.47
N ALA A 27 12.13 5.11 25.50
CA ALA A 27 12.47 3.70 25.69
C ALA A 27 11.53 2.73 24.97
N GLU A 28 10.48 3.22 24.32
CA GLU A 28 9.53 2.36 23.62
C GLU A 28 10.14 1.77 22.35
N PHE A 29 10.02 0.45 22.19
CA PHE A 29 10.44 -0.24 20.97
C PHE A 29 9.43 0.02 19.85
N LYS A 30 9.93 0.52 18.71
CA LYS A 30 9.08 1.10 17.66
C LYS A 30 8.85 0.19 16.47
N ASN A 31 9.68 -0.83 16.32
CA ASN A 31 9.74 -1.66 15.11
C ASN A 31 8.89 -2.92 15.31
N GLN A 32 8.04 -3.25 14.35
CA GLN A 32 7.30 -4.51 14.33
C GLN A 32 7.63 -5.27 13.06
N ARG A 33 7.95 -6.56 13.17
CA ARG A 33 8.20 -7.42 12.02
C ARG A 33 6.87 -7.88 11.41
N ILE A 34 6.72 -7.74 10.09
CA ILE A 34 5.45 -7.93 9.37
C ILE A 34 5.44 -9.15 8.43
N ALA A 35 6.60 -9.61 7.92
CA ALA A 35 6.61 -10.46 6.71
C ALA A 35 6.49 -11.97 6.88
N ASP A 36 6.12 -12.51 8.04
CA ASP A 36 6.11 -13.98 8.14
C ASP A 36 4.95 -14.64 7.39
N GLN A 37 3.87 -13.91 7.09
CA GLN A 37 2.65 -14.53 6.55
C GLN A 37 2.06 -13.85 5.32
N ASN A 38 2.58 -12.71 4.85
CA ASN A 38 1.88 -11.92 3.84
C ASN A 38 1.65 -12.71 2.53
N ASN A 39 2.63 -13.49 2.09
CA ASN A 39 2.49 -14.33 0.89
C ASN A 39 1.40 -15.40 1.06
N TYR A 40 1.29 -15.99 2.25
CA TYR A 40 0.24 -16.95 2.57
C TYR A 40 -1.13 -16.28 2.58
N LEU A 41 -1.26 -15.14 3.27
CA LEU A 41 -2.52 -14.40 3.40
C LEU A 41 -3.04 -13.91 2.03
N LEU A 42 -2.15 -13.48 1.13
CA LEU A 42 -2.52 -13.10 -0.23
C LEU A 42 -3.06 -14.30 -1.04
N ALA A 43 -2.39 -15.45 -0.98
CA ALA A 43 -2.85 -16.65 -1.67
C ALA A 43 -4.16 -17.19 -1.08
N GLU A 44 -4.31 -17.13 0.24
CA GLU A 44 -5.51 -17.55 0.96
C GLU A 44 -6.70 -16.64 0.64
N ASN A 45 -6.53 -15.31 0.65
CA ASN A 45 -7.56 -14.36 0.25
C ASN A 45 -8.01 -14.62 -1.20
N PHE A 46 -7.07 -14.90 -2.11
CA PHE A 46 -7.41 -15.23 -3.49
C PHE A 46 -8.28 -16.49 -3.58
N ALA A 47 -7.91 -17.58 -2.89
CA ALA A 47 -8.73 -18.79 -2.85
C ALA A 47 -10.14 -18.52 -2.28
N ARG A 48 -10.22 -17.82 -1.15
CA ARG A 48 -11.50 -17.42 -0.53
C ARG A 48 -12.36 -16.55 -1.43
N SER A 49 -11.74 -15.72 -2.27
CA SER A 49 -12.43 -14.88 -3.25
C SER A 49 -13.05 -15.68 -4.39
N ILE A 50 -12.39 -16.76 -4.83
CA ILE A 50 -12.96 -17.71 -5.80
C ILE A 50 -14.18 -18.40 -5.20
N ASP A 51 -14.10 -18.77 -3.92
CA ASP A 51 -15.21 -19.39 -3.19
C ASP A 51 -16.35 -18.40 -2.87
N GLY A 52 -16.19 -17.12 -3.20
CA GLY A 52 -17.19 -16.07 -2.94
C GLY A 52 -17.35 -15.69 -1.47
N THR A 53 -16.43 -16.13 -0.61
CA THR A 53 -16.48 -15.89 0.83
C THR A 53 -15.85 -14.56 1.25
N GLU A 54 -14.99 -14.00 0.40
CA GLU A 54 -14.29 -12.74 0.63
C GLU A 54 -14.15 -11.96 -0.68
N LYS A 55 -13.97 -10.64 -0.61
CA LYS A 55 -13.54 -9.86 -1.78
C LYS A 55 -12.02 -10.01 -1.95
N PRO A 56 -11.52 -10.03 -3.20
CA PRO A 56 -10.08 -10.01 -3.41
C PRO A 56 -9.49 -8.72 -2.82
N ILE A 57 -8.29 -8.81 -2.24
CA ILE A 57 -7.53 -7.64 -1.76
C ILE A 57 -7.25 -6.65 -2.89
N LEU A 58 -7.14 -7.15 -4.13
CA LEU A 58 -6.97 -6.35 -5.35
C LEU A 58 -7.82 -6.94 -6.48
N ASP A 59 -8.82 -6.21 -6.95
CA ASP A 59 -9.63 -6.59 -8.10
C ASP A 59 -9.12 -5.96 -9.41
N CYS A 60 -9.77 -6.30 -10.53
CA CYS A 60 -9.39 -5.82 -11.85
C CYS A 60 -9.55 -4.30 -12.05
N ILE A 61 -10.50 -3.68 -11.36
CA ILE A 61 -10.73 -2.24 -11.42
C ILE A 61 -9.65 -1.52 -10.62
N GLU A 62 -9.35 -1.98 -9.40
CA GLU A 62 -8.26 -1.41 -8.61
C GLU A 62 -6.91 -1.59 -9.30
N ALA A 63 -6.64 -2.77 -9.88
CA ALA A 63 -5.42 -3.01 -10.66
C ALA A 63 -5.31 -2.07 -11.87
N ARG A 64 -6.41 -1.82 -12.57
CA ARG A 64 -6.44 -0.89 -13.71
C ARG A 64 -6.16 0.54 -13.28
N ASP A 65 -6.70 0.99 -12.16
CA ASP A 65 -6.48 2.35 -11.65
C ASP A 65 -5.02 2.54 -11.16
N ILE A 66 -4.38 1.49 -10.62
CA ILE A 66 -2.93 1.48 -10.37
C ILE A 66 -2.16 1.66 -11.70
N CYS A 67 -2.50 0.88 -12.73
CA CYS A 67 -1.86 1.01 -14.05
C CYS A 67 -2.04 2.40 -14.67
N ALA A 68 -3.21 3.01 -14.52
CA ALA A 68 -3.47 4.37 -14.98
C ALA A 68 -2.56 5.38 -14.28
N THR A 69 -2.38 5.25 -12.97
CA THR A 69 -1.48 6.09 -12.17
C THR A 69 -0.03 5.97 -12.63
N VAL A 70 0.45 4.73 -12.85
CA VAL A 70 1.82 4.50 -13.35
C VAL A 70 2.01 5.08 -14.75
N SER A 71 1.03 4.89 -15.63
CA SER A 71 1.06 5.41 -17.00
C SER A 71 1.15 6.94 -17.03
N ALA A 72 0.31 7.61 -16.23
CA ALA A 72 0.32 9.06 -16.10
C ALA A 72 1.63 9.59 -15.50
N ALA A 73 2.23 8.89 -14.53
CA ALA A 73 3.53 9.27 -13.98
C ALA A 73 4.66 9.16 -15.03
N ILE A 74 4.66 8.09 -15.84
CA ILE A 74 5.60 7.93 -16.96
C ILE A 74 5.41 9.06 -17.97
N GLU A 75 4.18 9.39 -18.33
CA GLU A 75 3.89 10.49 -19.26
C GLU A 75 4.35 11.84 -18.69
N SER A 76 4.00 12.14 -17.45
CA SER A 76 4.41 13.35 -16.72
C SER A 76 5.93 13.51 -16.72
N SER A 77 6.68 12.42 -16.52
CA SER A 77 8.15 12.44 -16.57
C SER A 77 8.72 12.86 -17.93
N LYS A 78 8.00 12.56 -19.02
CA LYS A 78 8.41 12.87 -20.40
C LYS A 78 8.10 14.31 -20.78
N VAL A 79 6.96 14.82 -20.32
CA VAL A 79 6.49 16.18 -20.67
C VAL A 79 6.94 17.24 -19.69
N GLY A 80 7.40 16.86 -18.49
CA GLY A 80 7.86 17.79 -17.45
C GLY A 80 6.74 18.56 -16.76
N GLU A 81 5.49 18.13 -16.95
CA GLU A 81 4.28 18.80 -16.50
C GLU A 81 3.34 17.79 -15.80
N PRO A 82 2.45 18.24 -14.90
CA PRO A 82 1.45 17.36 -14.30
C PRO A 82 0.50 16.78 -15.36
N VAL A 83 0.32 15.46 -15.33
CA VAL A 83 -0.64 14.73 -16.19
C VAL A 83 -1.78 14.21 -15.34
N ASN A 84 -3.01 14.35 -15.84
CA ASN A 84 -4.19 13.85 -15.12
C ASN A 84 -4.25 12.32 -15.18
N VAL A 85 -4.64 11.68 -14.07
CA VAL A 85 -4.81 10.23 -13.99
C VAL A 85 -6.22 9.86 -14.43
N ASP A 86 -6.34 9.07 -15.50
CA ASP A 86 -7.62 8.58 -16.01
C ASP A 86 -8.09 7.32 -15.24
N ASN A 87 -8.52 7.53 -14.00
CA ASN A 87 -9.15 6.49 -13.19
C ASN A 87 -10.64 6.35 -13.51
N ARG A 88 -11.26 5.24 -13.10
CA ARG A 88 -12.71 5.08 -13.25
C ARG A 88 -13.40 6.18 -12.45
N LYS A 89 -14.35 6.91 -13.06
CA LYS A 89 -15.26 7.75 -12.29
C LYS A 89 -16.01 6.86 -11.31
N LYS A 90 -15.91 7.19 -10.02
CA LYS A 90 -16.67 6.54 -8.95
C LYS A 90 -18.16 6.79 -9.14
#